data_AF-A0A8T3N2J6-F1
#
_entry.id   AF-A0A8T3N2J6-F1
#
_cell.length_a   1.000
_cell.length_b   1.000
_cell.length_c   1.000
_cell.angle_alpha   90.00
_cell.angle_beta   90.00
_cell.angle_gamma   90.00
#
_symmetry.space_group_name_H-M   'P 1'
#
loop_
_entity.id
_entity.type
_entity.pdbx_description
1 polymer ?
#
loop_
_entity_poly.entity_id
_entity_poly.type
_entity_poly.pdbx_seq_one_letter_code
_entity_poly.pdbx_strand_id
1 'polypeptide(L)' 'MTGHPFQYAIVRVVPRVERGESLNAGVILLCRPKRFLAARVGLDRE' A
#
# COMPACT_ATOMS: atom_id res chain seq x y z
N MET A 1 1.53 -3.19 -27.02
CA MET A 1 1.87 -3.57 -25.64
C MET A 1 0.62 -3.44 -24.78
N THR A 2 -0.10 -4.53 -24.52
CA THR A 2 -1.32 -4.49 -23.68
C THR A 2 -0.94 -4.63 -22.21
N GLY A 3 -0.40 -3.56 -21.62
CA GLY A 3 -0.25 -3.48 -20.17
C GLY A 3 -1.61 -3.40 -19.50
N HIS A 4 -1.90 -4.24 -18.52
CA HIS A 4 -3.06 -4.04 -17.66
C HIS A 4 -2.73 -2.98 -16.60
N PRO A 5 -3.54 -1.93 -16.43
CA PRO A 5 -3.27 -0.92 -15.42
C PRO A 5 -3.38 -1.54 -14.02
N PHE A 6 -2.33 -1.35 -13.23
CA PHE A 6 -2.34 -1.59 -11.79
C PHE A 6 -2.50 -0.25 -11.08
N GLN A 7 -3.39 -0.21 -10.10
CA GLN A 7 -3.55 0.91 -9.17
C GLN A 7 -3.08 0.45 -7.80
N TYR A 8 -2.39 1.32 -7.07
CA TYR A 8 -1.95 1.01 -5.72
C TYR A 8 -2.20 2.18 -4.76
N ALA A 9 -2.34 1.84 -3.48
CA ALA A 9 -2.35 2.79 -2.39
C ALA A 9 -1.39 2.31 -1.30
N ILE A 10 -0.62 3.23 -0.73
CA ILE A 10 0.26 2.94 0.39
C ILE A 10 -0.54 3.01 1.68
N VAL A 11 -0.42 1.98 2.52
CA VAL A 11 -0.91 2.02 3.89
C VAL A 11 0.20 2.61 4.75
N ARG A 12 -0.08 3.74 5.41
CA ARG A 12 0.89 4.45 6.24
C ARG A 12 0.40 4.52 7.68
N VAL A 13 1.29 4.20 8.62
CA VAL A 13 1.13 4.46 10.05
C VAL A 13 1.74 5.83 10.35
N VAL A 14 1.02 6.65 11.10
CA VAL A 14 1.47 7.98 11.54
C VAL A 14 1.39 7.98 13.06
N PRO A 15 2.48 7.65 13.78
CA PRO A 15 2.44 7.54 15.24
C PRO A 15 2.23 8.89 15.92
N ARG A 16 2.80 9.96 15.37
CA ARG A 16 2.60 11.34 15.84
C ARG A 16 2.49 12.33 14.69
N VAL A 17 1.29 12.87 14.49
CA VAL A 17 0.96 13.75 13.37
C VAL A 17 1.68 15.09 13.47
N GLU A 18 1.74 15.69 14.66
CA GLU A 18 2.29 17.03 14.88
C GLU A 18 3.81 17.08 14.65
N ARG A 19 4.48 15.93 14.83
CA ARG A 19 5.90 15.75 14.53
C ARG A 19 6.17 15.45 13.05
N GLY A 20 5.11 15.27 12.25
CA GLY A 20 5.21 14.94 10.83
C GLY A 20 5.67 13.51 10.56
N GLU A 21 5.39 12.57 11.47
CA GLU A 21 5.83 11.18 11.32
C GLU A 21 5.07 10.41 10.24
N SER A 22 5.71 9.37 9.72
CA SER A 22 5.20 8.66 8.57
C SER A 22 6.00 7.35 8.39
N LEU A 23 5.33 6.21 8.51
CA LEU A 23 5.90 4.89 8.24
C LEU A 23 5.03 4.12 7.24
N ASN A 24 5.60 3.67 6.14
CA ASN A 24 4.89 2.78 5.23
C ASN A 24 4.76 1.40 5.89
N ALA A 25 3.53 0.93 6.05
CA ALA A 25 3.20 -0.33 6.72
C ALA A 25 2.58 -1.36 5.78
N GLY A 26 2.34 -1.00 4.53
CA GLY A 26 1.76 -1.91 3.55
C GLY A 26 1.36 -1.26 2.24
N VAL A 27 0.76 -2.07 1.38
CA VAL A 27 0.25 -1.67 0.07
C VAL A 27 -1.06 -2.40 -0.23
N ILE A 28 -1.99 -1.69 -0.85
CA ILE A 28 -3.18 -2.24 -1.49
C ILE A 28 -2.94 -2.19 -2.99
N LEU A 29 -3.16 -3.31 -3.69
CA LEU A 29 -2.97 -3.43 -5.14
C LEU A 29 -4.29 -3.86 -5.79
N LEU A 30 -4.73 -3.10 -6.79
CA LEU A 30 -5.93 -3.35 -7.58
C LEU A 30 -5.55 -3.50 -9.07
N CYS A 31 -6.07 -4.56 -9.69
CA CYS A 31 -6.08 -4.71 -11.14
C CYS A 31 -7.47 -5.17 -11.61
N ARG A 32 -8.29 -4.23 -12.08
CA ARG A 32 -9.67 -4.50 -12.52
C ARG A 32 -9.74 -5.54 -13.66
N PRO A 33 -8.93 -5.47 -14.73
CA PRO A 33 -8.97 -6.46 -15.82
C PRO A 33 -8.69 -7.90 -15.36
N LYS A 34 -7.85 -8.05 -14.33
CA LYS A 34 -7.49 -9.35 -13.77
C LYS A 34 -8.39 -9.78 -12.61
N ARG A 35 -9.42 -8.99 -12.26
CA ARG A 35 -10.23 -9.17 -11.04
C ARG A 35 -9.39 -9.40 -9.78
N PHE A 36 -8.23 -8.74 -9.72
CA PHE A 36 -7.28 -8.91 -8.63
C PHE A 36 -7.40 -7.74 -7.66
N LEU A 37 -7.57 -8.07 -6.38
CA LEU A 37 -7.50 -7.14 -5.26
C LEU A 37 -6.77 -7.83 -4.12
N ALA A 38 -5.69 -7.22 -3.63
CA ALA A 38 -4.96 -7.74 -2.48
C ALA A 38 -4.38 -6.62 -1.63
N ALA A 39 -4.18 -6.92 -0.36
CA ALA A 39 -3.39 -6.10 0.55
C ALA A 39 -2.23 -6.93 1.11
N ARG A 40 -1.11 -6.27 1.32
CA ARG A 40 0.04 -6.79 2.07
C ARG A 40 0.46 -5.75 3.09
N VAL A 41 0.61 -6.19 4.32
CA VAL A 41 1.13 -5.38 5.43
C VAL A 41 2.39 -6.02 5.95
N GLY A 42 3.36 -5.20 6.33
CA GLY A 42 4.64 -5.61 6.84
C GLY A 42 5.20 -4.51 7.73
N LEU A 43 5.52 -4.87 8.97
CA LEU A 43 6.25 -4.05 9.91
C LEU A 43 7.37 -4.93 10.46
N ASP A 44 8.57 -4.37 10.50
CA ASP A 44 9.71 -5.03 11.13
C ASP A 44 9.47 -5.11 12.64
N ARG A 45 9.77 -6.28 13.23
CA ARG A 45 9.56 -6.56 14.65
C ARG A 45 10.82 -6.35 15.49
N GLU A 46 11.94 -6.02 14.85
CA GLU A 46 13.28 -5.86 15.44
C GLU A 46 13.88 -4.51 15.07
#